data_AF-A0A7R9QHS8-F1
#
_entry.id   AF-A0A7R9QHS8-F1
#
_cell.length_a   1.000
_cell.length_b   1.000
_cell.length_c   1.000
_cell.angle_alpha   90.00
_cell.angle_beta   90.00
_cell.angle_gamma   90.00
#
_symmetry.space_group_name_H-M   'P 1'
#
loop_
_entity.id
_entity.type
_entity.pdbx_description
1 polymer ?
#
loop_
_entity_poly.entity_id
_entity_poly.type
_entity_poly.pdbx_seq_one_letter_code
_entity_poly.pdbx_strand_id
1 'polypeptide(L)'
;MRVRTKVSKFRDQIMKSSRNHYTPLMEKYEKISKIGEGSYGIVFKCRSRESGQLVAIKKYVETEDDPLIKKIALREIRMLKLLKHANLINLIE
;
A
#
# COMPACT_ATOMS: atom_id res chain seq x y z
N MET A 1 14.51 6.14 1.06
CA MET A 1 13.11 6.35 0.56
C MET A 1 12.15 5.66 1.53
N ARG A 2 11.06 6.29 1.98
CA ARG A 2 10.08 5.66 2.89
C ARG A 2 8.91 5.09 2.07
N VAL A 3 8.45 3.88 2.39
CA VAL A 3 7.40 3.17 1.64
C VAL A 3 6.22 2.91 2.56
N ARG A 4 5.01 3.19 2.08
CA ARG A 4 3.73 2.77 2.65
C ARG A 4 3.16 1.66 1.77
N THR A 5 2.70 0.58 2.37
CA THR A 5 2.20 -0.58 1.62
C THR A 5 0.76 -0.80 2.00
N LYS A 6 -0.16 -0.60 1.04
CA LYS A 6 -1.57 -0.81 1.29
C LYS A 6 -1.96 -2.20 0.82
N VAL A 7 -2.11 -3.13 1.76
CA VAL A 7 -2.89 -4.36 1.56
C VAL A 7 -4.30 -4.02 1.98
N SER A 8 -5.16 -3.72 1.01
CA SER A 8 -6.57 -3.43 1.26
C SER A 8 -7.22 -4.63 1.97
N LYS A 9 -7.50 -4.43 3.26
CA LYS A 9 -8.51 -5.10 4.09
C LYS A 9 -8.34 -6.61 4.35
N PHE A 10 -7.75 -6.96 5.49
CA PHE A 10 -7.98 -8.26 6.14
C PHE A 10 -8.60 -8.13 7.54
N ARG A 11 -9.33 -7.04 7.85
CA ARG A 11 -9.99 -6.97 9.15
C ARG A 11 -11.41 -6.39 9.25
N ASP A 12 -11.88 -5.51 8.36
CA ASP A 12 -13.14 -4.80 8.65
C ASP A 12 -14.21 -4.73 7.53
N GLN A 13 -14.33 -5.68 6.59
CA GLN A 13 -15.51 -5.63 5.71
C GLN A 13 -15.89 -6.96 5.05
N ILE A 14 -16.49 -7.84 5.84
CA ILE A 14 -17.59 -8.68 5.34
C ILE A 14 -18.78 -7.73 5.14
N MET A 15 -19.40 -7.78 3.94
CA MET A 15 -20.55 -6.99 3.47
C MET A 15 -20.30 -5.50 3.13
N LYS A 16 -20.10 -5.21 1.83
CA LYS A 16 -21.16 -4.65 0.96
C LYS A 16 -20.62 -4.29 -0.43
N SER A 17 -21.37 -4.80 -1.40
CA SER A 17 -21.32 -4.65 -2.85
C SER A 17 -21.39 -3.20 -3.36
N SER A 18 -20.79 -3.01 -4.54
CA SER A 18 -21.09 -1.99 -5.55
C SER A 18 -20.54 -0.56 -5.37
N ARG A 19 -19.82 -0.14 -6.43
CA ARG A 19 -19.33 1.21 -6.80
C ARG A 19 -18.07 1.73 -6.09
N ASN A 20 -17.09 2.12 -6.92
CA ASN A 20 -15.90 2.95 -6.66
C ASN A 20 -15.67 3.29 -5.18
N HIS A 21 -15.01 2.41 -4.43
CA HIS A 21 -14.63 2.71 -3.06
C HIS A 21 -13.29 3.44 -3.04
N TYR A 22 -13.36 4.77 -3.15
CA TYR A 22 -12.28 5.63 -2.68
C TYR A 22 -12.12 5.38 -1.18
N THR A 23 -11.21 4.49 -0.80
CA THR A 23 -10.91 4.25 0.61
C THR A 23 -10.48 5.57 1.28
N PRO A 24 -11.03 5.95 2.45
CA PRO A 24 -10.71 7.20 3.14
C PRO A 24 -9.21 7.46 3.37
N LEU A 25 -8.41 6.38 3.41
CA LEU A 25 -6.95 6.50 3.52
C LEU A 25 -6.30 7.20 2.31
N MET A 26 -6.85 7.09 1.09
CA MET A 26 -6.34 7.85 -0.07
C MET A 26 -6.72 9.33 0.00
N GLU A 27 -7.64 9.75 0.87
CA GLU A 27 -7.87 11.19 1.09
C GLU A 27 -6.67 11.82 1.78
N LYS A 28 -5.98 11.07 2.66
CA LYS A 28 -4.77 11.52 3.37
C LYS A 28 -3.57 11.71 2.45
N TYR A 29 -3.61 11.21 1.21
CA TYR A 29 -2.49 11.25 0.28
C TYR A 29 -2.89 11.84 -1.06
N GLU A 30 -2.14 12.84 -1.49
CA GLU A 30 -2.17 13.32 -2.86
C GLU A 30 -1.29 12.41 -3.73
N LYS A 31 -1.88 11.76 -4.73
CA LYS A 31 -1.14 10.95 -5.71
C LYS A 31 -0.43 11.89 -6.70
N ILE A 32 0.89 11.79 -6.82
CA ILE A 32 1.71 12.64 -7.68
C ILE A 32 1.97 11.95 -9.02
N SER A 33 2.64 10.80 -9.00
CA SER A 33 3.04 10.08 -10.21
C SER A 33 3.21 8.59 -9.97
N LYS A 34 3.15 7.79 -11.04
CA LYS A 34 3.59 6.39 -11.02
C LYS A 34 5.12 6.36 -11.05
N ILE A 35 5.72 5.56 -10.18
CA ILE A 35 7.19 5.42 -10.08
C ILE A 35 7.67 3.98 -10.28
N GLY A 36 6.77 3.01 -10.34
CA GLY A 36 7.14 1.62 -10.60
C GLY A 36 5.93 0.74 -10.90
N GLU A 37 6.20 -0.35 -11.61
CA GLU A 37 5.25 -1.41 -11.90
C GLU A 37 5.99 -2.74 -11.89
N GLY A 38 5.34 -3.76 -11.37
CA GLY A 38 5.81 -5.14 -11.44
C GLY A 38 4.63 -6.10 -11.43
N SER A 39 4.93 -7.40 -11.50
CA SER A 39 3.93 -8.46 -11.64
C SER A 39 2.82 -8.45 -10.59
N TYR A 40 3.09 -7.89 -9.41
CA TYR A 40 2.17 -7.93 -8.27
C TYR A 40 1.55 -6.57 -7.91
N GLY A 41 1.94 -5.48 -8.57
CA GLY A 41 1.45 -4.16 -8.17
C GLY A 41 2.11 -2.98 -8.85
N ILE A 42 1.52 -1.82 -8.60
CA ILE A 42 1.97 -0.51 -9.07
C ILE A 42 2.39 0.32 -7.86
N VAL A 43 3.52 1.01 -7.98
CA VAL A 43 4.02 1.93 -6.94
C VAL A 43 3.80 3.36 -7.39
N PHE A 44 3.15 4.15 -6.53
CA PHE A 44 2.91 5.57 -6.75
C PHE A 44 3.74 6.42 -5.79
N LYS A 45 4.30 7.51 -6.29
CA LYS A 45 4.77 8.62 -5.47
C LYS A 45 3.56 9.42 -5.03
N CYS A 46 3.43 9.64 -3.73
CA CYS A 46 2.36 10.41 -3.14
C CYS A 46 2.93 11.44 -2.14
N ARG A 47 2.15 12.48 -1.84
CA ARG A 47 2.40 13.42 -0.75
C ARG A 47 1.38 13.21 0.35
N SER A 48 1.83 13.06 1.59
CA SER A 48 0.92 13.15 2.74
C SER A 48 0.36 14.56 2.82
N ARG A 49 -0.97 14.69 2.86
CA ARG A 49 -1.63 15.99 3.00
C ARG A 49 -1.44 16.60 4.39
N GLU A 50 -1.25 15.75 5.40
CA GLU A 50 -1.07 16.16 6.79
C GLU A 50 0.36 16.66 7.05
N SER A 51 1.38 15.87 6.68
CA SER A 51 2.77 16.21 6.97
C SER A 51 3.55 16.83 5.82
N GLY A 52 2.96 16.89 4.61
CA GLY A 52 3.66 17.27 3.39
C GLY A 52 4.72 16.27 2.92
N GLN A 53 4.92 15.17 3.65
CA GLN A 53 5.98 14.19 3.38
C GLN A 53 5.72 13.41 2.08
N LEU A 54 6.77 13.27 1.27
CA LEU A 54 6.76 12.36 0.12
C LEU A 54 6.86 10.90 0.58
N VAL A 55 5.96 10.06 0.08
CA VAL A 55 5.86 8.63 0.38
C VAL A 55 5.65 7.83 -0.90
N ALA A 56 6.09 6.59 -0.91
CA ALA A 56 5.70 5.64 -1.96
C ALA A 56 4.50 4.80 -1.47
N ILE A 57 3.46 4.62 -2.29
CA ILE A 57 2.32 3.74 -2.01
C ILE A 57 2.31 2.60 -3.01
N LYS A 58 2.52 1.36 -2.55
CA LYS A 58 2.35 0.15 -3.37
C LYS A 58 0.89 -0.28 -3.34
N LYS A 59 0.22 -0.21 -4.50
CA LYS A 59 -1.11 -0.80 -4.77
C LYS A 59 -0.89 -2.16 -5.41
N TYR A 60 -1.36 -3.22 -4.76
CA TYR A 60 -1.39 -4.55 -5.39
C TYR A 60 -2.45 -4.56 -6.50
N VAL A 61 -2.16 -5.23 -7.62
CA VAL A 61 -3.14 -5.38 -8.70
C VAL A 61 -4.36 -6.12 -8.14
N GLU A 62 -5.56 -5.75 -8.61
CA GLU A 62 -6.84 -6.37 -8.24
C GLU A 62 -6.91 -7.81 -8.81
N THR A 63 -6.12 -8.69 -8.21
CA THR A 63 -6.31 -10.14 -8.19
C THR A 63 -6.74 -10.52 -6.78
N GLU A 64 -7.61 -9.73 -6.15
CA GLU A 64 -7.95 -9.80 -4.72
C GLU A 64 -8.52 -11.17 -4.29
N ASP A 65 -8.72 -12.12 -5.20
CA ASP A 65 -9.10 -13.50 -4.90
C ASP A 65 -7.95 -14.52 -5.03
N ASP A 66 -6.76 -14.13 -5.50
CA ASP A 66 -5.60 -15.03 -5.54
C ASP A 66 -4.96 -15.16 -4.14
N PRO A 67 -5.06 -16.33 -3.48
CA PRO A 67 -4.49 -16.54 -2.15
C PRO A 67 -2.95 -16.41 -2.14
N LEU A 68 -2.28 -16.66 -3.26
CA LEU A 68 -0.83 -16.55 -3.39
C LEU A 68 -0.38 -15.09 -3.30
N ILE A 69 -1.08 -14.19 -3.99
CA ILE A 69 -0.78 -12.75 -3.96
C ILE A 69 -0.98 -12.18 -2.55
N LYS A 70 -2.06 -12.58 -1.87
CA LYS A 70 -2.27 -12.22 -0.45
C LYS A 70 -1.14 -12.72 0.44
N LYS A 71 -0.71 -13.98 0.26
CA LYS A 71 0.40 -14.57 1.04
C LYS A 71 1.72 -13.82 0.82
N ILE A 72 2.03 -13.45 -0.43
CA ILE A 72 3.22 -12.66 -0.79
C ILE A 72 3.15 -11.28 -0.13
N ALA A 73 2.02 -10.58 -0.27
CA ALA A 73 1.83 -9.25 0.30
C ALA A 73 1.95 -9.23 1.83
N LEU A 74 1.38 -10.23 2.52
CA LEU A 74 1.51 -10.39 3.98
C LEU A 74 2.94 -10.73 4.40
N ARG A 75 3.70 -11.48 3.58
CA ARG A 75 5.13 -11.73 3.84
C ARG A 75 5.93 -10.45 3.73
N GLU A 76 5.72 -9.65 2.68
CA GLU A 76 6.38 -8.36 2.50
C GLU A 76 6.11 -7.41 3.68
N ILE A 77 4.84 -7.25 4.08
CA ILE A 77 4.48 -6.41 5.24
C ILE A 77 5.18 -6.88 6.51
N ARG A 78 5.19 -8.19 6.79
CA ARG A 78 5.85 -8.72 7.98
C ARG A 78 7.34 -8.42 8.00
N MET A 79 8.03 -8.62 6.87
CA MET A 79 9.46 -8.30 6.77
C MET A 79 9.73 -6.81 7.00
N LEU A 80 8.94 -5.92 6.39
CA LEU A 80 9.11 -4.48 6.55
C LEU A 80 8.77 -3.97 7.97
N LYS A 81 7.91 -4.67 8.72
CA LYS A 81 7.62 -4.34 10.13
C LYS A 81 8.76 -4.74 11.06
N LEU A 82 9.45 -5.84 10.77
CA LEU A 82 10.54 -6.38 11.58
C LEU A 82 11.87 -5.68 11.32
N LEU A 83 12.12 -5.27 10.07
CA LEU A 83 13.38 -4.65 9.67
C LEU A 83 13.32 -3.13 9.83
N LYS A 84 13.90 -2.60 10.90
CA LYS A 84 14.06 -1.15 11.14
C LYS A 84 15.53 -0.79 11.19
N HIS A 85 16.01 -0.13 10.13
CA HIS A 85 17.40 0.28 10.02
C HIS A 85 17.54 1.55 9.17
N ALA A 86 18.58 2.35 9.42
CA ALA A 86 18.80 3.62 8.72
C ALA A 86 18.96 3.45 7.19
N ASN A 87 19.58 2.33 6.78
CA ASN A 87 19.83 2.00 5.37
C ASN A 87 18.76 1.08 4.75
N LEU A 88 17.70 0.76 5.50
CA LEU A 88 16.58 -0.03 4.99
C LEU A 88 15.33 0.84 4.84
N ILE A 89 14.49 0.42 3.91
CA ILE A 89 13.19 1.05 3.70
C ILE A 89 12.30 0.70 4.89
N ASN A 90 11.71 1.73 5.51
CA ASN A 90 10.77 1.55 6.62
C ASN A 90 9.33 1.62 6.12
N LEU A 91 8.49 0.72 6.65
CA LEU A 91 7.04 0.80 6.54
C LEU A 91 6.52 1.90 7.48
N ILE A 92 5.75 2.84 6.95
CA ILE A 92 5.14 3.89 7.78
C ILE A 92 3.72 3.50 8.25
N GLU A 93 2.91 2.91 7.36
CA GLU A 93 1.62 2.26 7.68
C GLU A 93 1.31 1.12 6.70
#